data_AF-A0A411MK35-F1
#
_entry.id   AF-A0A411MK35-F1
#
_cell.length_a   1.000
_cell.length_b   1.000
_cell.length_c   1.000
_cell.angle_alpha   90.00
_cell.angle_beta   90.00
_cell.angle_gamma   90.00
#
_symmetry.space_group_name_H-M   'P 1'
#
loop_
_entity.id
_entity.type
_entity.pdbx_description
1 polymer ?
#
loop_
_entity_poly.entity_id
_entity_poly.type
_entity_poly.pdbx_seq_one_letter_code
_entity_poly.pdbx_strand_id
1 'polypeptide(L)'
;MKEDDLIRNINPFGLRMQPALKAKIEEAAQANHRSINAEITARLEESFESKPVGPMTIGYMLEKIAEIGEASGRSITVTFGEAHKTKDED
;
A
#
# COMPACT_ATOMS: atom_id res chain seq x y z
N MET A 1 -16.21 0.16 24.41
CA MET A 1 -17.06 0.43 23.23
C MET A 1 -16.44 -0.35 22.09
N LYS A 2 -17.19 -1.22 21.39
CA LYS A 2 -16.60 -2.09 20.36
C LYS A 2 -16.30 -1.24 19.11
N GLU A 3 -15.28 -1.57 18.34
CA GLU A 3 -14.94 -0.84 17.10
C GLU A 3 -16.12 -0.74 16.13
N ASP A 4 -16.98 -1.77 16.09
CA ASP A 4 -18.22 -1.79 15.33
C ASP A 4 -19.20 -0.65 15.70
N ASP A 5 -19.21 -0.23 16.97
CA ASP A 5 -20.07 0.87 17.46
C ASP A 5 -19.54 2.24 17.00
N LEU A 6 -18.23 2.36 16.77
CA LEU A 6 -17.61 3.59 16.26
C LEU A 6 -17.93 3.77 14.77
N ILE A 7 -17.87 2.69 13.97
CA ILE A 7 -18.14 2.74 12.52
C ILE A 7 -19.60 3.12 12.23
N ARG A 8 -20.54 2.63 13.04
CA ARG A 8 -21.98 2.93 12.88
C ARG A 8 -22.35 4.39 13.17
N ASN A 9 -21.49 5.13 13.87
CA ASN A 9 -21.73 6.52 14.27
C ASN A 9 -20.92 7.54 13.46
N ILE A 10 -20.25 7.10 12.38
CA ILE A 10 -19.55 8.01 11.47
C ILE A 10 -20.59 8.68 10.56
N ASN A 11 -20.67 10.01 10.63
CA ASN A 11 -21.52 10.78 9.73
C ASN A 11 -21.10 10.52 8.28
N PRO A 12 -22.04 10.20 7.36
CA PRO A 12 -21.73 9.98 5.96
C PRO A 12 -21.03 11.20 5.34
N PHE A 13 -19.92 10.95 4.64
CA PHE A 13 -19.24 12.01 3.91
C PHE A 13 -20.03 12.36 2.64
N GLY A 14 -20.50 13.60 2.54
CA GLY A 14 -21.28 14.10 1.40
C GLY A 14 -20.43 14.30 0.14
N LEU A 15 -20.12 13.22 -0.58
CA LEU A 15 -19.35 13.28 -1.83
C LEU A 15 -20.25 13.61 -3.03
N ARG A 16 -19.96 14.70 -3.75
CA ARG A 16 -20.60 15.02 -5.03
C ARG A 16 -19.85 14.35 -6.18
N MET A 17 -20.45 13.32 -6.75
CA MET A 17 -19.83 12.50 -7.79
C MET A 17 -20.48 12.74 -9.15
N GLN A 18 -19.66 12.89 -10.20
CA GLN A 18 -20.17 12.96 -11.56
C GLN A 18 -20.83 11.62 -11.97
N PRO A 19 -21.94 11.62 -12.74
CA PRO A 19 -22.69 10.40 -13.04
C PRO A 19 -21.84 9.29 -13.69
N ALA A 20 -20.96 9.66 -14.61
CA ALA A 20 -20.08 8.71 -15.28
C ALA A 20 -19.08 8.04 -14.31
N LEU A 21 -18.59 8.77 -13.30
CA LEU A 21 -17.70 8.20 -12.30
C LEU A 21 -18.46 7.28 -11.34
N LYS A 22 -19.68 7.67 -10.96
CA LYS A 22 -20.57 6.85 -10.13
C LYS A 22 -20.86 5.50 -10.78
N ALA A 23 -21.20 5.49 -12.06
CA ALA A 23 -21.45 4.26 -12.81
C ALA A 23 -20.23 3.32 -12.84
N LYS A 24 -19.02 3.88 -13.05
CA LYS A 24 -17.78 3.09 -13.01
C LYS A 24 -17.51 2.46 -11.64
N ILE A 25 -17.77 3.21 -10.57
CA ILE A 25 -17.59 2.71 -9.20
C ILE A 25 -18.65 1.66 -8.87
N GLU A 26 -19.90 1.84 -9.33
CA GLU A 26 -20.98 0.86 -9.18
C GLU A 26 -20.65 -0.48 -9.84
N GLU A 27 -20.17 -0.44 -11.09
CA GLU A 27 -19.74 -1.63 -11.83
C GLU A 27 -18.58 -2.35 -11.11
N ALA A 28 -17.57 -1.61 -10.66
CA ALA A 28 -16.45 -2.18 -9.92
C ALA A 28 -16.88 -2.77 -8.57
N ALA A 29 -17.76 -2.08 -7.84
CA ALA A 29 -18.29 -2.57 -6.57
C ALA A 29 -19.07 -3.88 -6.77
N GLN A 30 -19.88 -3.96 -7.84
CA GLN A 30 -20.61 -5.18 -8.18
C GLN A 30 -19.67 -6.33 -8.55
N ALA A 31 -18.64 -6.07 -9.36
CA ALA A 31 -17.62 -7.06 -9.73
C ALA A 31 -16.84 -7.57 -8.52
N ASN A 32 -16.60 -6.71 -7.53
CA ASN A 32 -15.87 -7.04 -6.29
C ASN A 32 -16.79 -7.55 -5.16
N HIS A 33 -18.10 -7.72 -5.41
CA HIS A 33 -19.10 -8.10 -4.40
C HIS A 33 -19.10 -7.20 -3.15
N ARG A 34 -18.88 -5.90 -3.34
CA ARG A 34 -18.83 -4.86 -2.30
C ARG A 34 -19.98 -3.85 -2.48
N SER A 35 -20.32 -3.15 -1.41
CA SER A 35 -21.14 -1.94 -1.54
C SER A 35 -20.31 -0.82 -2.20
N ILE A 36 -20.97 0.17 -2.79
CA ILE A 36 -20.30 1.37 -3.33
C ILE A 36 -19.35 1.98 -2.28
N ASN A 37 -19.83 2.14 -1.04
CA ASN A 37 -19.04 2.76 0.01
C ASN A 37 -17.81 1.90 0.36
N ALA A 38 -17.97 0.57 0.42
CA ALA A 38 -16.85 -0.33 0.69
C ALA A 38 -15.81 -0.31 -0.45
N GLU A 39 -16.24 -0.21 -1.71
CA GLU A 39 -15.34 -0.07 -2.85
C GLU A 39 -14.60 1.28 -2.85
N ILE A 40 -15.30 2.37 -2.53
CA ILE A 40 -14.67 3.70 -2.37
C ILE A 40 -13.62 3.67 -1.27
N THR A 41 -13.96 3.13 -0.09
CA THR A 41 -13.03 3.02 1.03
C THR A 41 -11.79 2.21 0.64
N ALA A 42 -11.97 1.03 0.05
CA ALA A 42 -10.86 0.18 -0.34
C ALA A 42 -9.90 0.85 -1.33
N ARG A 43 -10.43 1.58 -2.33
CA ARG A 43 -9.59 2.35 -3.28
C ARG A 43 -8.84 3.49 -2.61
N LEU A 44 -9.46 4.15 -1.64
CA LEU A 44 -8.81 5.20 -0.87
C LEU A 44 -7.68 4.62 -0.03
N GLU A 45 -7.94 3.52 0.70
CA GLU A 45 -6.92 2.79 1.47
C GLU A 45 -5.74 2.39 0.56
N GLU A 46 -6.01 1.75 -0.57
CA GLU A 46 -4.99 1.36 -1.56
C GLU A 46 -4.17 2.57 -2.05
N SER A 47 -4.80 3.73 -2.26
CA SER A 47 -4.10 4.94 -2.71
C SER A 47 -3.08 5.46 -1.68
N PHE A 48 -3.36 5.25 -0.39
CA PHE A 48 -2.46 5.61 0.71
C PHE A 48 -1.46 4.51 1.06
N GLU A 49 -1.75 3.27 0.71
CA GLU A 49 -0.81 2.14 0.82
C GLU A 49 0.26 2.13 -0.29
N SER A 50 0.11 2.98 -1.31
CA SER A 50 1.20 3.24 -2.25
C SER A 50 2.41 3.78 -1.49
N LYS A 51 3.33 2.85 -1.21
CA LYS A 51 4.58 3.06 -0.49
C LYS A 51 5.27 4.32 -1.02
N PRO A 52 5.93 5.11 -0.16
CA PRO A 52 6.61 6.31 -0.59
C PRO A 52 7.46 5.99 -1.82
N VAL A 53 7.10 6.60 -2.95
CA VAL A 53 7.95 6.73 -4.13
C VAL A 53 9.06 7.73 -3.79
N GLY A 54 9.74 7.50 -2.67
CA GLY A 54 11.07 8.03 -2.44
C GLY A 54 12.04 7.32 -3.40
N PRO A 55 13.25 7.85 -3.59
CA PRO A 55 14.30 7.08 -4.24
C PRO A 55 14.35 5.70 -3.56
N MET A 56 14.52 4.62 -4.32
CA MET A 56 14.74 3.27 -3.79
C MET A 56 15.94 3.30 -2.85
N THR A 57 15.69 3.62 -1.57
CA THR A 57 16.73 3.70 -0.57
C THR A 57 17.07 2.30 -0.12
N ILE A 58 18.31 2.11 0.31
CA ILE A 58 18.73 0.87 0.95
C ILE A 58 17.81 0.53 2.12
N GLY A 59 17.33 1.54 2.87
CA GLY A 59 16.36 1.36 3.96
C GLY A 59 15.06 0.70 3.50
N TYR A 60 14.46 1.20 2.41
CA TYR A 60 13.24 0.61 1.84
C TYR A 60 13.47 -0.84 1.37
N MET A 61 14.60 -1.10 0.71
CA MET A 61 14.92 -2.45 0.24
C MET A 61 15.13 -3.43 1.40
N LEU A 62 15.79 -3.00 2.48
CA LEU A 62 16.00 -3.82 3.67
C LEU A 62 14.68 -4.20 4.35
N GLU A 63 13.77 -3.24 4.51
CA GLU A 63 12.44 -3.48 5.08
C GLU A 63 11.65 -4.50 4.25
N LYS A 64 11.62 -4.35 2.92
CA LYS A 64 10.93 -5.30 2.03
C LYS A 64 11.57 -6.68 2.03
N ILE A 65 12.91 -6.75 2.07
CA ILE A 65 13.62 -8.04 2.11
C ILE A 65 13.34 -8.74 3.45
N ALA A 66 13.33 -8.02 4.57
CA ALA A 66 13.00 -8.57 5.89
C ALA A 66 11.59 -9.20 5.93
N GLU A 67 10.57 -8.50 5.42
CA GLU A 67 9.20 -9.02 5.31
C GLU A 67 9.16 -10.36 4.53
N ILE A 68 9.92 -10.45 3.42
CA ILE A 68 9.99 -11.66 2.60
C ILE A 68 10.68 -12.80 3.37
N GLY A 69 11.75 -12.50 4.12
CA GLY A 69 12.45 -13.51 4.93
C GLY A 69 11.57 -14.10 6.02
N GLU A 70 10.82 -13.25 6.73
CA GLU A 70 9.86 -13.68 7.75
C GLU A 70 8.75 -14.54 7.16
N ALA A 71 8.12 -14.08 6.07
CA ALA A 71 7.06 -14.84 5.38
C ALA A 71 7.55 -16.19 4.84
N SER A 72 8.84 -16.30 4.52
CA SER A 72 9.45 -17.53 3.99
C SER A 72 10.19 -18.36 5.05
N GLY A 73 10.22 -17.93 6.32
CA GLY A 73 10.93 -18.60 7.42
C GLY A 73 12.45 -18.65 7.23
N ARG A 74 13.03 -17.71 6.49
CA ARG A 74 14.46 -17.66 6.15
C ARG A 74 15.15 -16.52 6.88
N SER A 75 16.35 -16.78 7.40
CA SER A 75 17.22 -15.73 7.92
C SER A 75 17.86 -14.94 6.78
N ILE A 76 17.90 -13.63 6.92
CA ILE A 76 18.56 -12.72 5.98
C ILE A 76 19.80 -12.15 6.65
N THR A 77 20.93 -12.21 5.94
CA THR A 77 22.19 -11.59 6.37
C THR A 77 22.59 -10.55 5.35
N VAL A 78 22.87 -9.33 5.82
CA VAL A 78 23.32 -8.21 4.98
C VAL A 78 24.78 -7.94 5.29
N THR A 79 25.63 -8.06 4.28
CA THR A 79 27.06 -7.79 4.39
C THR A 79 27.43 -6.58 3.54
N PHE A 80 28.03 -5.58 4.18
CA PHE A 80 28.64 -4.44 3.49
C PHE A 80 30.13 -4.71 3.32
N GLY A 81 30.63 -4.64 2.08
CA GLY A 81 32.05 -4.77 1.74
C GLY A 81 32.69 -3.43 1.40
N GLU A 82 34.02 -3.37 1.39
CA GLU A 82 34.75 -2.19 0.92
C GLU A 82 34.45 -1.93 -0.55
N ALA A 83 34.22 -0.65 -0.90
CA ALA A 83 34.10 -0.25 -2.28
C ALA A 83 35.44 -0.51 -2.98
N HIS A 84 35.46 -1.44 -3.94
CA HIS A 84 36.61 -1.62 -4.81
C HIS A 84 36.85 -0.30 -5.55
N LYS A 85 37.85 0.47 -5.10
CA LYS A 85 38.49 1.47 -5.97
C LYS A 85 39.10 0.67 -7.10
N THR A 86 38.49 0.74 -8.28
CA THR A 86 39.21 0.44 -9.52
C THR A 86 40.43 1.36 -9.52
N LYS A 87 41.60 0.76 -9.29
CA LYS A 87 42.87 1.38 -9.67
C LYS A 87 42.84 1.41 -11.19
N ASP A 88 42.53 2.57 -11.76
CA ASP A 88 42.97 2.85 -13.12
C ASP A 88 44.50 2.99 -13.04
N GLU A 89 45.18 2.10 -13.76
CA GLU A 89 46.63 1.98 -13.89
C GLU A 89 47.23 3.21 -14.59
N ASP A 90 48.51 3.46 -14.27
CA ASP A 90 49.37 4.58 -14.67
C ASP A 90 49.48 4.85 -16.19
#